data_AF-A0A091UCR8-F1
#
_entry.id   AF-A0A091UCR8-F1
#
_cell.length_a   1.000
_cell.length_b   1.000
_cell.length_c   1.000
_cell.angle_alpha   90.00
_cell.angle_beta   90.00
_cell.angle_gamma   90.00
#
_symmetry.space_group_name_H-M   'P 1'
#
loop_
_entity.id
_entity.type
_entity.pdbx_description
1 polymer ?
#
loop_
_entity_poly.entity_id
_entity_poly.type
_entity_poly.pdbx_seq_one_letter_code
_entity_poly.pdbx_strand_id
1 'polypeptide(L)'
;LVVVFSPLPRLRGLLQRCWGRLERGLLPGFSGGQSPPWGPALAVQAPALLPQPVNDTGESNEAPSLLDSILWMAAPKKRRTIEVNRCRRRNPNKLIKVKRNIDVCPECGNLKQKHVLCGYCYAKVKAETRLIRMEMHKKEGGPFNAPTVETVVLYDGEKPTEEDEGKRIIERARKRPSWFVQN
;
A
#
# COMPACT_ATOMS: atom_id res chain seq x y z
N LEU A 1 34.55 23.75 -1.80
CA LEU A 1 33.60 23.63 -0.68
C LEU A 1 32.72 22.42 -0.91
N VAL A 2 33.08 21.26 -0.36
CA VAL A 2 32.26 20.04 -0.42
C VAL A 2 31.54 19.94 0.92
N VAL A 3 30.23 20.20 0.92
CA VAL A 3 29.37 19.99 2.09
C VAL A 3 29.09 18.50 2.19
N VAL A 4 29.76 17.84 3.14
CA VAL A 4 29.46 16.45 3.52
C VAL A 4 28.27 16.49 4.47
N PHE A 5 27.09 16.10 3.99
CA PHE A 5 25.93 15.85 4.85
C PHE A 5 26.17 14.58 5.67
N SER A 6 26.63 14.74 6.90
CA SER A 6 26.77 13.65 7.87
C SER A 6 25.39 13.13 8.32
N PRO A 7 25.15 11.80 8.39
CA PRO A 7 23.85 11.18 8.71
C PRO A 7 23.53 11.17 10.21
N LEU A 8 24.11 12.09 10.97
CA LEU A 8 24.05 12.17 12.43
C LEU A 8 22.64 12.40 13.03
N PRO A 9 21.61 13.00 12.37
CA PRO A 9 20.33 13.21 13.05
C PRO A 9 19.52 11.92 13.25
N ARG A 10 19.71 10.89 12.39
CA ARG A 10 18.96 9.62 12.51
C ARG A 10 19.48 8.72 13.62
N LEU A 11 20.81 8.72 13.86
CA LEU A 11 21.44 7.98 14.95
C LEU A 11 21.12 8.59 16.31
N ARG A 12 21.07 9.94 16.41
CA ARG A 12 20.68 10.63 17.65
C ARG A 12 19.24 10.32 18.07
N GLY A 13 18.31 10.26 17.11
CA GLY A 13 16.92 9.88 17.36
C GLY A 13 16.75 8.41 17.78
N LEU A 14 17.59 7.50 17.28
CA LEU A 14 17.60 6.10 17.71
C LEU A 14 18.18 5.95 19.12
N LEU A 15 19.30 6.61 19.42
CA LEU A 15 19.94 6.58 20.73
C LEU A 15 19.06 7.21 21.82
N GLN A 16 18.37 8.31 21.53
CA GLN A 16 17.39 8.92 22.46
C GLN A 16 16.20 7.99 22.74
N ARG A 17 15.73 7.24 21.73
CA ARG A 17 14.66 6.24 21.91
C ARG A 17 15.11 5.01 22.69
N CYS A 18 16.38 4.64 22.59
CA CYS A 18 16.99 3.57 23.39
C CYS A 18 17.20 4.02 24.85
N TRP A 19 17.72 5.24 25.06
CA TRP A 19 18.00 5.78 26.38
C TRP A 19 16.72 6.02 27.20
N GLY A 20 15.72 6.69 26.61
CA GLY A 20 14.42 6.89 27.28
C GLY A 20 13.65 5.58 27.52
N ARG A 21 14.08 4.45 26.94
CA ARG A 21 13.50 3.12 27.19
C ARG A 21 14.25 2.38 28.30
N LEU A 22 15.53 2.68 28.51
CA LEU A 22 16.35 2.18 29.61
C LEU A 22 16.00 2.87 30.94
N GLU A 23 15.78 4.18 30.93
CA GLU A 23 15.37 4.94 32.13
C GLU A 23 14.01 4.47 32.68
N ARG A 24 13.10 4.01 31.81
CA ARG A 24 11.82 3.41 32.21
C ARG A 24 11.93 2.00 32.80
N GLY A 25 13.10 1.37 32.75
CA GLY A 25 13.35 0.03 33.31
C GLY A 25 14.07 0.03 34.66
N LEU A 26 14.55 1.19 35.15
CA LEU A 26 15.44 1.30 36.31
C LEU A 26 14.78 1.91 37.57
N LEU A 27 13.48 2.24 37.54
CA LEU A 27 12.75 2.71 38.73
C LEU A 27 11.86 1.59 39.28
N PRO A 28 12.17 1.03 40.46
CA PRO A 28 11.30 0.11 41.14
C PRO A 28 10.25 0.88 41.93
N GLY A 29 8.98 0.71 41.57
CA GLY A 29 7.85 1.01 42.44
C GLY A 29 7.14 2.34 42.18
N PHE A 30 5.82 2.24 42.34
CA PHE A 30 4.82 3.29 42.36
C PHE A 30 4.22 3.71 41.00
N SER A 31 2.98 3.25 40.80
CA SER A 31 1.98 3.73 39.82
C SER A 31 2.00 3.10 38.42
N GLY A 32 1.33 1.93 38.35
CA GLY A 32 0.43 1.48 37.27
C GLY A 32 0.69 1.98 35.84
N GLY A 33 1.59 1.31 35.12
CA GLY A 33 1.77 1.48 33.68
C GLY A 33 2.46 0.28 33.08
N GLN A 34 1.70 -0.56 32.39
CA GLN A 34 2.17 -1.85 31.86
C GLN A 34 3.13 -1.63 30.69
N SER A 35 4.38 -2.05 30.85
CA SER A 35 5.26 -2.33 29.72
C SER A 35 4.89 -3.70 29.13
N PRO A 36 4.76 -3.85 27.80
CA PRO A 36 4.43 -5.14 27.22
C PRO A 36 5.65 -6.07 27.33
N PRO A 37 5.50 -7.31 27.86
CA PRO A 37 6.60 -8.25 27.91
C PRO A 37 7.02 -8.61 26.49
N TRP A 38 8.30 -8.38 26.17
CA TRP A 38 8.89 -8.90 24.94
C TRP A 38 9.09 -10.41 25.09
N GLY A 39 8.06 -11.15 24.67
CA GLY A 39 8.00 -12.61 24.59
C GLY A 39 6.54 -13.03 24.39
N PRO A 40 6.22 -14.14 23.70
CA PRO A 40 4.85 -14.60 23.60
C PRO A 40 4.43 -15.18 24.95
N ALA A 41 3.95 -14.32 25.84
CA ALA A 41 3.27 -14.70 27.08
C ALA A 41 1.78 -14.38 26.90
N LEU A 42 0.93 -15.39 27.05
CA LEU A 42 -0.52 -15.22 27.16
C LEU A 42 -0.81 -14.50 28.48
N ALA A 43 -0.88 -13.17 28.45
CA ALA A 43 -1.38 -12.37 29.56
C ALA A 43 -2.85 -12.03 29.27
N VAL A 44 -3.77 -12.82 29.81
CA VAL A 44 -5.18 -12.42 29.88
C VAL A 44 -5.30 -11.41 31.01
N GLN A 45 -5.50 -10.15 30.66
CA GLN A 45 -5.98 -9.15 31.62
C GLN A 45 -7.49 -9.10 31.56
N ALA A 46 -8.14 -9.68 32.57
CA ALA A 46 -9.56 -9.49 32.80
C ALA A 46 -9.75 -8.39 33.85
N PRO A 47 -10.71 -7.46 33.68
CA PRO A 47 -11.06 -6.49 34.72
C PRO A 47 -11.63 -7.19 35.95
N ALA A 48 -11.29 -6.68 37.14
CA ALA A 48 -11.63 -7.23 38.45
C ALA A 48 -13.09 -6.99 38.90
N LEU A 49 -14.07 -7.18 38.02
CA LEU A 49 -15.48 -7.21 38.39
C LEU A 49 -16.18 -8.39 37.71
N LEU A 50 -16.13 -9.54 38.38
CA LEU A 50 -17.07 -10.62 38.11
C LEU A 50 -18.43 -10.21 38.70
N PRO A 51 -19.53 -10.22 37.92
CA PRO A 51 -20.86 -10.18 38.49
C PRO A 51 -21.05 -11.44 39.37
N GLN A 52 -21.52 -11.24 40.61
CA GLN A 52 -21.96 -12.35 41.46
C GLN A 52 -23.08 -13.12 40.74
N PRO A 53 -22.97 -14.44 40.54
CA PRO A 53 -24.07 -15.22 40.02
C PRO A 53 -25.14 -15.40 41.11
N VAL A 54 -26.34 -14.90 40.84
CA VAL A 54 -27.54 -15.29 41.57
C VAL A 54 -27.83 -16.74 41.20
N ASN A 55 -27.94 -17.60 42.22
CA ASN A 55 -28.26 -19.01 42.07
C ASN A 55 -29.71 -19.16 41.62
N ASP A 56 -29.93 -19.37 40.33
CA ASP A 56 -31.21 -19.87 39.83
C ASP A 56 -31.05 -21.29 39.28
N THR A 57 -31.82 -22.16 39.91
CA THR A 57 -32.02 -23.58 39.64
C THR A 57 -32.59 -23.76 38.22
N GLY A 58 -31.82 -24.36 37.30
CA GLY A 58 -32.32 -24.75 35.98
C GLY A 58 -31.21 -25.13 35.02
N GLU A 59 -31.26 -26.36 34.51
CA GLU A 59 -30.46 -26.95 33.41
C GLU A 59 -29.01 -26.46 33.26
N SER A 60 -28.06 -27.31 33.67
CA SER A 60 -26.62 -27.10 33.51
C SER A 60 -26.20 -27.03 32.03
N ASN A 61 -26.39 -25.89 31.39
CA ASN A 61 -25.62 -25.46 30.23
C ASN A 61 -24.37 -24.75 30.76
N GLU A 62 -23.34 -25.53 31.11
CA GLU A 62 -22.02 -24.98 31.40
C GLU A 62 -21.49 -24.25 30.16
N ALA A 63 -21.40 -22.92 30.24
CA ALA A 63 -20.72 -22.14 29.21
C ALA A 63 -19.27 -22.63 29.12
N PRO A 64 -18.75 -23.01 27.93
CA PRO A 64 -17.43 -23.61 27.82
C PRO A 64 -16.39 -22.63 28.36
N SER A 65 -15.66 -23.06 29.39
CA SER A 65 -14.64 -22.22 30.01
C SER A 65 -13.55 -21.88 28.99
N LEU A 66 -12.85 -20.76 29.16
CA LEU A 66 -11.70 -20.43 28.29
C LEU A 66 -10.63 -21.54 28.30
N LEU A 67 -10.55 -22.29 29.40
CA LEU A 67 -9.67 -23.45 29.55
C LEU A 67 -10.15 -24.64 28.71
N ASP A 68 -11.46 -24.85 28.59
CA ASP A 68 -12.04 -25.80 27.64
C ASP A 68 -11.72 -25.38 26.21
N SER A 69 -11.83 -24.10 25.84
CA SER A 69 -11.48 -23.67 24.48
C SER A 69 -9.99 -23.92 24.13
N ILE A 70 -9.08 -23.76 25.11
CA ILE A 70 -7.63 -23.97 24.93
C ILE A 70 -7.27 -25.47 24.86
N LEU A 71 -7.91 -26.31 25.68
CA LEU A 71 -7.67 -27.77 25.71
C LEU A 71 -8.18 -28.47 24.45
N TRP A 72 -9.20 -27.93 23.80
CA TRP A 72 -9.76 -28.44 22.55
C TRP A 72 -9.08 -27.85 21.30
N MET A 73 -8.03 -27.02 21.45
CA MET A 73 -7.28 -26.52 20.30
C MET A 73 -6.45 -27.63 19.66
N ALA A 74 -6.71 -27.87 18.37
CA ALA A 74 -5.93 -28.80 17.57
C ALA A 74 -4.47 -28.31 17.44
N ALA A 75 -3.55 -28.95 18.18
CA ALA A 75 -2.12 -28.70 18.10
C ALA A 75 -1.42 -29.80 17.26
N PRO A 76 -0.44 -29.46 16.40
CA PRO A 76 0.36 -30.46 15.70
C PRO A 76 1.08 -31.39 16.68
N LYS A 77 0.73 -32.69 16.66
CA LYS A 77 1.30 -33.67 17.61
C LYS A 77 2.82 -33.83 17.50
N LYS A 78 3.39 -33.61 16.32
CA LYS A 78 4.84 -33.77 16.03
C LYS A 78 5.35 -32.69 15.07
N ARG A 79 6.62 -32.31 15.23
CA ARG A 79 7.33 -31.45 14.29
C ARG A 79 7.55 -32.20 12.97
N ARG A 80 7.28 -31.55 11.84
CA ARG A 80 7.58 -32.09 10.51
C ARG A 80 9.08 -32.11 10.25
N THR A 81 9.59 -33.20 9.66
CA THR A 81 10.99 -33.32 9.28
C THR A 81 11.34 -32.36 8.13
N ILE A 82 12.64 -32.21 7.85
CA ILE A 82 13.13 -31.32 6.81
C ILE A 82 12.74 -31.85 5.43
N GLU A 83 12.79 -33.16 5.23
CA GLU A 83 12.45 -33.87 3.99
C GLU A 83 10.98 -33.62 3.64
N VAL A 84 10.07 -33.83 4.59
CA VAL A 84 8.63 -33.58 4.41
C VAL A 84 8.37 -32.12 4.04
N ASN A 85 9.05 -31.19 4.71
CA ASN A 85 8.91 -29.77 4.40
C ASN A 85 9.48 -29.41 3.02
N ARG A 86 10.59 -30.02 2.59
CA ARG A 86 11.18 -29.81 1.26
C ARG A 86 10.25 -30.34 0.18
N CYS A 87 9.76 -31.58 0.27
CA CYS A 87 8.79 -32.13 -0.68
C CYS A 87 7.52 -31.28 -0.75
N ARG A 88 7.02 -30.82 0.41
CA ARG A 88 5.85 -29.94 0.46
C ARG A 88 6.10 -28.57 -0.17
N ARG A 89 7.30 -27.98 -0.05
CA ARG A 89 7.64 -26.63 -0.55
C ARG A 89 8.10 -26.62 -2.01
N ARG A 90 8.86 -27.64 -2.43
CA ARG A 90 9.47 -27.76 -3.76
C ARG A 90 8.63 -28.55 -4.76
N ASN A 91 7.39 -28.89 -4.40
CA ASN A 91 6.44 -29.48 -5.33
C ASN A 91 6.25 -28.52 -6.53
N PRO A 92 6.32 -29.00 -7.79
CA PRO A 92 6.18 -28.17 -8.98
C PRO A 92 4.88 -27.35 -9.01
N ASN A 93 3.81 -27.81 -8.37
CA ASN A 93 2.54 -27.08 -8.27
C ASN A 93 2.66 -25.81 -7.43
N LYS A 94 3.68 -25.69 -6.57
CA LYS A 94 3.96 -24.51 -5.73
C LYS A 94 5.08 -23.64 -6.28
N LEU A 95 5.79 -24.12 -7.30
CA LEU A 95 6.81 -23.33 -7.98
C LEU A 95 6.15 -22.32 -8.91
N ILE A 96 6.81 -21.18 -9.09
CA ILE A 96 6.35 -20.15 -10.01
C ILE A 96 6.54 -20.68 -11.44
N LYS A 97 5.44 -20.76 -12.20
CA LYS A 97 5.48 -21.20 -13.60
C LYS A 97 6.18 -20.15 -14.47
N VAL A 98 7.02 -20.61 -15.39
CA VAL A 98 7.69 -19.75 -16.37
C VAL A 98 6.65 -19.16 -17.33
N LYS A 99 6.68 -17.83 -17.51
CA LYS A 99 5.81 -17.11 -18.44
C LYS A 99 6.51 -16.91 -19.78
N ARG A 100 5.87 -17.30 -20.88
CA ARG A 100 6.39 -17.21 -22.27
C ARG A 100 5.68 -16.16 -23.13
N ASN A 101 4.91 -15.27 -22.50
CA ASN A 101 4.07 -14.27 -23.17
C ASN A 101 4.68 -12.86 -23.13
N ILE A 102 6.01 -12.78 -23.12
CA ILE A 102 6.78 -11.54 -23.07
C ILE A 102 7.34 -11.28 -24.46
N ASP A 103 6.97 -10.14 -25.04
CA ASP A 103 7.39 -9.69 -26.36
C ASP A 103 8.02 -8.29 -26.27
N VAL A 104 8.70 -7.87 -27.33
CA VAL A 104 9.29 -6.53 -27.45
C VAL A 104 8.24 -5.54 -27.97
N CYS A 105 8.16 -4.35 -27.37
CA CYS A 105 7.28 -3.28 -27.85
C CYS A 105 7.82 -2.67 -29.15
N PRO A 106 7.00 -2.52 -30.21
CA PRO A 106 7.46 -1.96 -31.49
C PRO A 106 7.87 -0.48 -31.39
N GLU A 107 7.22 0.29 -30.52
CA GLU A 107 7.46 1.74 -30.42
C GLU A 107 8.76 2.10 -29.67
N CYS A 108 9.07 1.37 -28.59
CA CYS A 108 10.12 1.77 -27.66
C CYS A 108 11.16 0.68 -27.37
N GLY A 109 10.97 -0.54 -27.89
CA GLY A 109 11.87 -1.66 -27.64
C GLY A 109 11.82 -2.25 -26.22
N ASN A 110 11.01 -1.71 -25.30
CA ASN A 110 10.86 -2.28 -23.96
C ASN A 110 10.07 -3.58 -23.99
N LEU A 111 10.38 -4.50 -23.08
CA LEU A 111 9.62 -5.74 -22.90
C LEU A 111 8.21 -5.42 -22.39
N LYS A 112 7.20 -6.01 -23.04
CA LYS A 112 5.80 -5.96 -22.65
C LYS A 112 5.19 -7.36 -22.67
N GLN A 113 4.03 -7.52 -22.05
CA GLN A 113 3.24 -8.74 -22.24
C GLN A 113 2.39 -8.62 -23.51
N LYS A 114 2.09 -9.75 -24.16
CA LYS A 114 1.29 -9.80 -25.41
C LYS A 114 -0.03 -9.04 -25.32
N HIS A 115 -0.84 -9.36 -24.32
CA HIS A 115 -2.19 -8.81 -24.12
C HIS A 115 -2.24 -7.57 -23.22
N VAL A 116 -1.09 -6.94 -22.96
CA VAL A 116 -1.00 -5.76 -22.09
C VAL A 116 -0.31 -4.62 -22.85
N LEU A 117 -0.80 -3.39 -22.65
CA LEU A 117 -0.14 -2.19 -23.17
C LEU A 117 1.29 -2.08 -22.62
N CYS A 118 2.19 -1.45 -23.38
CA CYS A 118 3.55 -1.22 -22.90
C CYS A 118 3.53 -0.25 -21.71
N GLY A 119 4.09 -0.68 -20.58
CA GLY A 119 4.11 0.14 -19.35
C GLY A 119 4.84 1.47 -19.53
N TYR A 120 5.90 1.49 -20.34
CA TYR A 120 6.67 2.71 -20.60
C TYR A 120 5.93 3.70 -21.50
N CYS A 121 5.38 3.24 -22.63
CA CYS A 121 4.57 4.09 -23.51
C CYS A 121 3.34 4.61 -22.77
N TYR A 122 2.66 3.76 -22.00
CA TYR A 122 1.51 4.17 -21.20
C TYR A 122 1.89 5.20 -20.13
N ALA A 123 3.04 5.06 -19.47
CA ALA A 123 3.51 6.04 -18.50
C ALA A 123 3.74 7.43 -19.13
N LYS A 124 4.25 7.49 -20.37
CA LYS A 124 4.40 8.75 -21.13
C LYS A 124 3.04 9.41 -21.39
N VAL A 125 2.08 8.65 -21.91
CA VAL A 125 0.72 9.15 -22.19
C VAL A 125 0.03 9.60 -20.90
N LYS A 126 0.16 8.82 -19.82
CA LYS A 126 -0.37 9.16 -18.50
C LYS A 126 0.23 10.46 -17.95
N ALA A 127 1.53 10.70 -18.16
CA ALA A 127 2.17 11.93 -17.74
C ALA A 127 1.64 13.16 -18.50
N GLU A 128 1.50 13.07 -19.83
CA GLU A 128 0.97 14.18 -20.63
C GLU A 128 -0.50 14.46 -20.33
N THR A 129 -1.34 13.41 -20.27
CA THR A 129 -2.76 13.56 -19.91
C THR A 129 -2.97 14.11 -18.51
N ARG A 130 -2.07 13.80 -17.56
CA ARG A 130 -2.09 14.43 -16.23
C ARG A 130 -1.86 15.94 -16.33
N LEU A 131 -0.92 16.38 -17.15
CA LEU A 131 -0.66 17.81 -17.34
C LEU A 131 -1.83 18.51 -18.02
N ILE A 132 -2.46 17.89 -19.03
CA ILE A 132 -3.68 18.41 -19.67
C ILE A 132 -4.79 18.58 -18.64
N ARG A 133 -5.03 17.57 -17.78
CA ARG A 133 -6.03 17.66 -16.71
C ARG A 133 -5.72 18.78 -15.71
N MET A 134 -4.44 19.05 -15.43
CA MET A 134 -4.06 20.17 -14.57
C MET A 134 -4.42 21.52 -15.22
N GLU A 135 -4.20 21.68 -16.53
CA GLU A 135 -4.62 22.90 -17.23
C GLU A 135 -6.15 23.03 -17.32
N MET A 136 -6.87 21.93 -17.53
CA MET A 136 -8.34 21.91 -17.46
C MET A 136 -8.84 22.40 -16.11
N HIS A 137 -8.28 21.87 -15.02
CA HIS A 137 -8.65 22.26 -13.66
C HIS A 137 -8.38 23.75 -13.39
N LYS A 138 -7.28 24.31 -13.91
CA LYS A 138 -7.00 25.74 -13.80
C LYS A 138 -8.05 26.59 -14.54
N LYS A 139 -8.52 26.15 -15.71
CA LYS A 139 -9.56 26.84 -16.48
C LYS A 139 -10.95 26.74 -15.83
N GLU A 140 -11.27 25.61 -15.21
CA GLU A 140 -12.57 25.38 -14.55
C GLU A 140 -12.68 26.11 -13.20
N GLY A 141 -11.56 26.34 -12.52
CA GLY A 141 -11.48 27.19 -11.33
C GLY A 141 -12.16 26.63 -10.06
N GLY A 142 -12.77 25.45 -10.13
CA GLY A 142 -13.45 24.84 -8.99
C GLY A 142 -14.15 23.51 -9.30
N PRO A 143 -14.62 22.81 -8.26
CA PRO A 143 -15.41 21.59 -8.44
C PRO A 143 -16.78 21.91 -9.07
N PHE A 144 -17.33 20.95 -9.83
CA PHE A 144 -18.66 21.01 -10.49
C PHE A 144 -18.82 22.01 -11.65
N ASN A 145 -17.73 22.54 -12.23
CA ASN A 145 -17.76 23.43 -13.38
C ASN A 145 -17.44 22.70 -14.70
N ALA A 146 -18.13 21.59 -14.98
CA ALA A 146 -17.93 20.86 -16.23
C ALA A 146 -18.62 21.59 -17.39
N PRO A 147 -17.91 21.94 -18.49
CA PRO A 147 -18.53 22.60 -19.62
C PRO A 147 -19.34 21.63 -20.47
N THR A 148 -20.34 22.16 -21.20
CA THR A 148 -21.14 21.42 -22.17
C THR A 148 -20.44 21.28 -23.54
N VAL A 149 -19.42 22.10 -23.80
CA VAL A 149 -18.69 22.13 -25.08
C VAL A 149 -17.53 21.14 -25.12
N GLU A 150 -17.18 20.69 -26.32
CA GLU A 150 -16.03 19.81 -26.55
C GLU A 150 -14.70 20.49 -26.24
N THR A 151 -13.64 19.70 -26.09
CA THR A 151 -12.32 20.19 -25.69
C THR A 151 -11.25 19.85 -26.71
N VAL A 152 -10.47 20.85 -27.12
CA VAL A 152 -9.35 20.69 -28.04
C VAL A 152 -8.06 21.06 -27.33
N VAL A 153 -7.00 20.27 -27.53
CA VAL A 153 -5.68 20.52 -26.93
C VAL A 153 -4.77 21.11 -28.01
N LEU A 154 -4.27 22.31 -27.77
CA LEU A 154 -3.31 23.00 -28.63
C LEU A 154 -1.94 23.08 -27.97
N TYR A 155 -0.90 22.87 -28.77
CA TYR A 155 0.50 22.99 -28.36
C TYR A 155 1.13 24.28 -28.91
N ASP A 156 2.37 24.56 -28.49
CA ASP A 156 3.07 25.78 -28.89
C ASP A 156 3.23 25.89 -30.41
N GLY A 157 2.75 27.00 -30.97
CA GLY A 157 2.87 27.33 -32.39
C GLY A 157 1.72 26.82 -33.27
N GLU A 158 0.75 26.11 -32.70
CA GLU A 158 -0.46 25.67 -33.40
C GLU A 158 -1.57 26.72 -33.30
N LYS A 159 -2.32 26.89 -34.40
CA LYS A 159 -3.49 27.76 -34.42
C LYS A 159 -4.76 26.89 -34.44
N PRO A 160 -5.88 27.36 -33.85
CA PRO A 160 -7.16 26.68 -33.95
C PRO A 160 -7.57 26.51 -35.41
N THR A 161 -8.12 25.34 -35.74
CA THR A 161 -8.68 25.04 -37.06
C THR A 161 -10.09 25.65 -37.17
N GLU A 162 -10.62 25.84 -38.37
CA GLU A 162 -12.02 26.26 -38.60
C GLU A 162 -13.02 25.31 -37.91
N GLU A 163 -12.71 24.01 -37.85
CA GLU A 163 -13.53 23.00 -37.16
C GLU A 163 -13.48 23.09 -35.62
N ASP A 164 -12.51 23.83 -35.08
CA ASP A 164 -12.32 24.00 -33.63
C ASP A 164 -13.02 25.26 -33.11
N GLU A 165 -13.70 26.00 -33.99
CA GLU A 165 -14.50 27.16 -33.63
C GLU A 165 -15.61 26.77 -32.64
N GLY A 166 -15.66 27.47 -31.50
CA GLY A 166 -16.63 27.21 -30.43
C GLY A 166 -16.27 26.08 -29.47
N LYS A 167 -15.17 25.35 -29.68
CA LYS A 167 -14.67 24.34 -28.72
C LYS A 167 -13.81 24.98 -27.62
N ARG A 168 -13.75 24.32 -26.46
CA ARG A 168 -12.89 24.72 -25.34
C ARG A 168 -11.44 24.37 -25.66
N ILE A 169 -10.64 25.39 -25.96
CA ILE A 169 -9.21 25.25 -26.20
C ILE A 169 -8.46 25.08 -24.88
N ILE A 170 -7.55 24.11 -24.79
CA ILE A 170 -6.61 23.89 -23.69
C ILE A 170 -5.20 24.02 -24.24
N GLU A 171 -4.49 25.05 -23.81
CA GLU A 171 -3.14 25.35 -24.28
C GLU A 171 -2.09 24.60 -23.46
N ARG A 172 -1.06 24.12 -24.13
CA ARG A 172 0.08 23.44 -23.53
C ARG A 172 1.38 24.10 -23.99
N ALA A 173 2.11 24.67 -23.02
CA ALA A 173 3.45 25.26 -23.20
C ALA A 173 4.54 24.20 -23.45
N ARG A 174 4.35 23.41 -24.51
CA ARG A 174 5.28 22.39 -24.98
C ARG A 174 5.08 22.22 -26.49
N LYS A 175 6.12 21.73 -27.18
CA LYS A 175 5.98 21.19 -28.54
C LYS A 175 5.13 19.92 -28.56
N ARG A 176 4.33 19.73 -29.61
CA ARG A 176 3.49 18.53 -29.78
C ARG A 176 4.33 17.24 -29.82
N PRO A 177 4.01 16.22 -29.02
CA PRO A 177 4.64 14.91 -29.13
C PRO A 177 4.30 14.23 -30.46
N SER A 178 5.26 13.54 -31.08
CA SER A 178 5.06 12.88 -32.39
C SER A 178 3.95 11.82 -32.41
N TRP A 179 3.70 11.15 -31.27
CA TRP A 179 2.64 10.13 -31.14
C TRP A 179 1.25 10.72 -30.88
N PHE A 180 1.15 12.03 -30.60
CA PHE A 180 -0.12 12.70 -30.34
C PHE A 180 -0.50 13.50 -31.57
N VAL A 181 -1.19 12.87 -32.51
CA VAL A 181 -1.58 13.47 -33.79
C VAL A 181 -2.71 14.50 -33.60
N GLN A 182 -2.81 15.47 -34.51
CA GLN A 182 -3.97 16.36 -34.60
C GLN A 182 -5.06 15.65 -35.42
N ASN A 183 -6.20 15.43 -34.80
CA ASN A 183 -7.37 14.81 -35.42
C ASN A 183 -8.42 15.88 -35.71
#